data_AF-A0A1Y1LUC1-F1
#
_entry.id   AF-A0A1Y1LUC1-F1
#
_cell.length_a   1.000
_cell.length_b   1.000
_cell.length_c   1.000
_cell.angle_alpha   90.00
_cell.angle_beta   90.00
_cell.angle_gamma   90.00
#
_symmetry.space_group_name_H-M   'P 1'
#
loop_
_entity.id
_entity.type
_entity.pdbx_description
1 polymer ?
#
loop_
_entity_poly.entity_id
_entity_poly.type
_entity_poly.pdbx_seq_one_letter_code
_entity_poly.pdbx_strand_id
1 'polypeptide(L)'
;MSTGDEVVPGNNGMKDQALAIKWVHDNIEAFGGDPKRITLFGESAGGASAQYHMLSPLSQGHFSAAISQSGTIFNVWAFMDKSMVVGNTRRLADHVGCATYDNVKMVECLRSVDAKKLMEVRFSFMKWDLDPWMLFAPIVEPNIRGAFLPDHPLNILKEGKHAPVPWIAGVNSEEGILRVALIYKKENLVKELDENFSEIMSITFNDQSKIQESSKLIRDFYFGNHKINNNTMFNLINMYSNMLFNYGIHVAVKMHFKYSKQPVYYYLYSHVGQHSLANIYGDPQLRYGVSHSDELLLQFPYSYGVQFRNAVLDRRDLHYSELLNKMWTSFAKTGNPTPATDSFVSTKWEPVTTESLEYYNIGAGVHSSKNLYSARMKFWDKMNQMRKIILRDEL
;
A
#
# COMPACT_ATOMS: atom_id res chain seq x y z
N MET A 1 1.91 17.95 0.67
CA MET A 1 2.78 19.08 0.29
C MET A 1 3.91 19.21 1.30
N SER A 2 5.07 19.69 0.86
CA SER A 2 6.21 20.06 1.72
C SER A 2 7.04 21.13 1.01
N THR A 3 7.57 22.09 1.78
CA THR A 3 8.54 23.09 1.30
C THR A 3 9.98 22.61 1.45
N GLY A 4 10.20 21.45 2.08
CA GLY A 4 11.51 20.83 2.28
C GLY A 4 12.32 21.42 3.45
N ASP A 5 11.74 22.38 4.15
CA ASP A 5 12.27 23.09 5.32
C ASP A 5 11.21 23.14 6.44
N GLU A 6 11.44 23.98 7.45
CA GLU A 6 10.57 24.06 8.64
C GLU A 6 9.23 24.77 8.39
N VAL A 7 9.04 25.45 7.25
CA VAL A 7 7.81 26.21 6.96
C VAL A 7 6.62 25.27 6.80
N VAL A 8 6.77 24.25 5.96
CA VAL A 8 5.85 23.11 5.83
C VAL A 8 6.71 21.84 5.68
N PRO A 9 7.11 21.20 6.79
CA PRO A 9 8.02 20.05 6.77
C PRO A 9 7.41 18.85 6.04
N GLY A 10 6.09 18.72 6.06
CA GLY A 10 5.35 17.65 5.39
C GLY A 10 4.59 16.75 6.37
N ASN A 11 4.04 15.66 5.83
CA ASN A 11 3.36 14.59 6.57
C ASN A 11 2.18 15.03 7.46
N ASN A 12 1.52 16.16 7.15
CA ASN A 12 0.40 16.67 7.97
C ASN A 12 -0.71 15.62 8.15
N GLY A 13 -1.13 14.92 7.09
CA GLY A 13 -2.13 13.85 7.21
C GLY A 13 -1.70 12.69 8.11
N MET A 14 -0.39 12.40 8.20
CA MET A 14 0.13 11.40 9.13
C MET A 14 0.16 11.91 10.57
N LYS A 15 0.43 13.21 10.77
CA LYS A 15 0.35 13.87 12.08
C LYS A 15 -1.10 13.92 12.59
N ASP A 16 -2.06 14.12 11.70
CA ASP A 16 -3.49 14.04 12.02
C ASP A 16 -3.85 12.63 12.52
N GLN A 17 -3.39 11.58 11.83
CA GLN A 17 -3.57 10.19 12.28
C GLN A 17 -2.86 9.92 13.62
N ALA A 18 -1.65 10.45 13.84
CA ALA A 18 -0.93 10.30 15.10
C ALA A 18 -1.69 10.94 16.27
N LEU A 19 -2.28 12.12 16.05
CA LEU A 19 -3.16 12.77 17.01
C LEU A 19 -4.41 11.93 17.29
N ALA A 20 -5.04 11.35 16.26
CA ALA A 20 -6.20 10.49 16.42
C ALA A 20 -5.87 9.21 17.23
N ILE A 21 -4.73 8.55 16.94
CA ILE A 21 -4.26 7.38 17.68
C ILE A 21 -4.01 7.74 19.15
N LYS A 22 -3.35 8.87 19.41
CA LYS A 22 -3.17 9.36 20.78
C LYS A 22 -4.50 9.64 21.47
N TRP A 23 -5.46 10.24 20.77
CA TRP A 23 -6.79 10.49 21.32
C TRP A 23 -7.48 9.18 21.70
N VAL A 24 -7.43 8.15 20.84
CA VAL A 24 -7.97 6.82 21.16
C VAL A 24 -7.28 6.26 22.39
N HIS A 25 -5.94 6.25 22.43
CA HIS A 25 -5.18 5.79 23.59
C HIS A 25 -5.59 6.49 24.89
N ASP A 26 -5.77 7.81 24.86
CA ASP A 26 -6.05 8.60 26.06
C ASP A 26 -7.54 8.55 26.48
N ASN A 27 -8.46 8.12 25.60
CA ASN A 27 -9.90 8.25 25.83
C ASN A 27 -10.71 6.94 25.67
N ILE A 28 -10.17 5.88 25.08
CA ILE A 28 -10.97 4.70 24.70
C ILE A 28 -11.54 3.94 25.91
N GLU A 29 -10.94 4.10 27.09
CA GLU A 29 -11.46 3.53 28.34
C GLU A 29 -12.88 4.04 28.65
N ALA A 30 -13.19 5.30 28.34
CA ALA A 30 -14.54 5.86 28.53
C ALA A 30 -15.60 5.20 27.64
N PHE A 31 -15.17 4.49 26.59
CA PHE A 31 -16.03 3.74 25.67
C PHE A 31 -15.98 2.23 25.92
N GLY A 32 -15.32 1.79 27.02
CA GLY A 32 -15.16 0.39 27.37
C GLY A 32 -14.03 -0.35 26.63
N GLY A 33 -13.16 0.37 25.91
CA GLY A 33 -11.97 -0.21 25.31
C GLY A 33 -10.78 -0.26 26.28
N ASP A 34 -9.74 -0.98 25.87
CA ASP A 34 -8.51 -1.12 26.65
C ASP A 34 -7.38 -0.35 25.96
N PRO A 35 -6.86 0.74 26.55
CA PRO A 35 -5.82 1.55 25.93
C PRO A 35 -4.49 0.80 25.74
N LYS A 36 -4.30 -0.34 26.43
CA LYS A 36 -3.11 -1.20 26.28
C LYS A 36 -3.26 -2.25 25.19
N ARG A 37 -4.45 -2.37 24.59
CA ARG A 37 -4.76 -3.33 23.51
C ARG A 37 -5.39 -2.63 22.31
N ILE A 38 -4.63 -1.69 21.75
CA ILE A 38 -4.99 -0.98 20.53
C ILE A 38 -4.24 -1.61 19.36
N THR A 39 -4.99 -2.06 18.36
CA THR A 39 -4.42 -2.53 17.09
C THR A 39 -4.68 -1.52 16.00
N LEU A 40 -3.61 -1.06 15.35
CA LEU A 40 -3.73 -0.24 14.15
C LEU A 40 -3.93 -1.15 12.95
N PHE A 41 -4.93 -0.90 12.12
CA PHE A 41 -5.13 -1.65 10.89
C PHE A 41 -5.59 -0.75 9.77
N GLY A 42 -5.19 -1.07 8.55
CA GLY A 42 -5.63 -0.35 7.37
C GLY A 42 -5.30 -1.11 6.10
N GLU A 43 -5.95 -0.68 5.03
CA GLU A 43 -5.82 -1.26 3.70
C GLU A 43 -5.26 -0.23 2.72
N SER A 44 -4.46 -0.68 1.75
CA SER A 44 -3.81 0.17 0.75
C SER A 44 -2.99 1.28 1.41
N ALA A 45 -3.26 2.56 1.10
CA ALA A 45 -2.66 3.70 1.78
C ALA A 45 -2.83 3.67 3.32
N GLY A 46 -3.93 3.10 3.82
CA GLY A 46 -4.13 2.85 5.25
C GLY A 46 -3.21 1.75 5.79
N GLY A 47 -2.91 0.71 5.00
CA GLY A 47 -1.95 -0.33 5.36
C GLY A 47 -0.53 0.21 5.46
N ALA A 48 -0.15 1.07 4.50
CA ALA A 48 1.11 1.80 4.55
C ALA A 48 1.15 2.75 5.77
N SER A 49 0.04 3.43 6.06
CA SER A 49 -0.10 4.30 7.22
C SER A 49 0.10 3.53 8.54
N ALA A 50 -0.50 2.35 8.69
CA ALA A 50 -0.31 1.50 9.87
C ALA A 50 1.17 1.17 10.11
N GLN A 51 1.91 0.83 9.04
CA GLN A 51 3.35 0.59 9.15
C GLN A 51 4.14 1.87 9.41
N TYR A 52 3.77 3.02 8.82
CA TYR A 52 4.39 4.30 9.14
C TYR A 52 4.27 4.66 10.62
N HIS A 53 3.12 4.38 11.25
CA HIS A 53 2.94 4.57 12.69
C HIS A 53 3.82 3.65 13.53
N MET A 54 4.22 2.48 13.02
CA MET A 54 5.27 1.66 13.64
C MET A 54 6.64 2.33 13.63
N LEU A 55 6.93 3.20 12.68
CA LEU A 55 8.24 3.86 12.56
C LEU A 55 8.26 5.27 13.16
N SER A 56 7.10 5.89 13.36
CA SER A 56 7.02 7.26 13.85
C SER A 56 7.20 7.35 15.37
N PRO A 57 8.11 8.19 15.88
CA PRO A 57 8.23 8.44 17.31
C PRO A 57 6.95 9.08 17.90
N LEU A 58 6.10 9.72 17.08
CA LEU A 58 4.86 10.33 17.56
C LEU A 58 3.78 9.30 17.94
N SER A 59 3.89 8.08 17.43
CA SER A 59 2.86 7.04 17.61
C SER A 59 3.30 5.92 18.55
N GLN A 60 4.61 5.80 18.81
CA GLN A 60 5.15 4.81 19.72
C GLN A 60 4.54 4.92 21.11
N GLY A 61 4.21 3.76 21.68
CA GLY A 61 3.58 3.66 23.00
C GLY A 61 2.05 3.83 23.01
N HIS A 62 1.42 4.21 21.89
CA HIS A 62 -0.04 4.40 21.83
C HIS A 62 -0.81 3.21 21.21
N PHE A 63 -0.12 2.13 20.83
CA PHE A 63 -0.72 0.91 20.28
C PHE A 63 0.13 -0.32 20.56
N SER A 64 -0.46 -1.50 20.46
CA SER A 64 0.12 -2.79 20.85
C SER A 64 0.26 -3.80 19.71
N ALA A 65 -0.33 -3.53 18.54
CA ALA A 65 -0.21 -4.37 17.35
C ALA A 65 -0.54 -3.59 16.08
N ALA A 66 -0.11 -4.08 14.92
CA ALA A 66 -0.43 -3.46 13.63
C ALA A 66 -0.83 -4.48 12.56
N ILE A 67 -1.64 -4.07 11.58
CA ILE A 67 -2.04 -4.86 10.41
C ILE A 67 -1.95 -3.98 9.16
N SER A 68 -1.21 -4.45 8.15
CA SER A 68 -1.02 -3.79 6.87
C SER A 68 -1.59 -4.64 5.73
N GLN A 69 -2.79 -4.31 5.28
CA GLN A 69 -3.45 -5.00 4.18
C GLN A 69 -3.08 -4.33 2.85
N SER A 70 -2.39 -5.04 1.97
CA SER A 70 -2.08 -4.59 0.61
C SER A 70 -1.37 -3.22 0.52
N GLY A 71 -0.61 -2.85 1.55
CA GLY A 71 0.11 -1.57 1.56
C GLY A 71 1.13 -1.48 2.69
N THR A 72 2.32 -1.01 2.37
CA THR A 72 3.50 -0.86 3.22
C THR A 72 4.29 0.37 2.78
N ILE A 73 5.20 0.84 3.62
CA ILE A 73 6.11 1.95 3.31
C ILE A 73 7.05 1.65 2.13
N PHE A 74 7.21 0.37 1.76
CA PHE A 74 8.08 -0.09 0.69
C PHE A 74 7.35 -0.20 -0.66
N ASN A 75 6.05 0.06 -0.71
CA ASN A 75 5.35 0.20 -1.98
C ASN A 75 5.79 1.47 -2.70
N VAL A 76 5.97 1.40 -4.02
CA VAL A 76 6.48 2.50 -4.85
C VAL A 76 5.63 3.78 -4.80
N TRP A 77 4.36 3.66 -4.44
CA TRP A 77 3.41 4.76 -4.29
C TRP A 77 3.35 5.33 -2.86
N ALA A 78 3.97 4.66 -1.88
CA ALA A 78 3.81 4.97 -0.45
C ALA A 78 4.90 5.87 0.12
N PHE A 79 6.01 6.08 -0.58
CA PHE A 79 7.13 6.91 -0.15
C PHE A 79 7.68 7.72 -1.33
N MET A 80 8.04 8.99 -1.10
CA MET A 80 8.57 9.86 -2.16
C MET A 80 9.81 10.62 -1.69
N ASP A 81 10.72 10.89 -2.62
CA ASP A 81 11.87 11.74 -2.33
C ASP A 81 11.43 13.17 -1.99
N LYS A 82 12.08 13.78 -1.00
CA LYS A 82 11.78 15.14 -0.55
C LYS A 82 11.84 16.15 -1.69
N SER A 83 12.85 16.07 -2.57
CA SER A 83 13.01 17.01 -3.69
C SER A 83 11.85 16.95 -4.68
N MET A 84 11.28 15.77 -4.90
CA MET A 84 10.14 15.54 -5.79
C MET A 84 8.86 16.17 -5.21
N VAL A 85 8.60 15.97 -3.92
CA VAL A 85 7.45 16.61 -3.23
C VAL A 85 7.58 18.13 -3.19
N VAL A 86 8.80 18.66 -2.99
CA VAL A 86 9.06 20.10 -3.05
C VAL A 86 8.83 20.65 -4.45
N GLY A 87 9.31 19.96 -5.48
CA GLY A 87 9.06 20.30 -6.88
C GLY A 87 7.57 20.33 -7.22
N ASN A 88 6.83 19.30 -6.79
CA ASN A 88 5.38 19.24 -6.98
C ASN A 88 4.65 20.36 -6.23
N THR A 89 5.12 20.72 -5.02
CA THR A 89 4.56 21.83 -4.23
C THR A 89 4.76 23.18 -4.95
N ARG A 90 5.95 23.43 -5.51
CA ARG A 90 6.23 24.65 -6.29
C ARG A 90 5.40 24.72 -7.57
N ARG A 91 5.29 23.60 -8.30
CA ARG A 91 4.47 23.55 -9.53
C ARG A 91 2.99 23.77 -9.23
N LEU A 92 2.49 23.24 -8.11
CA LEU A 92 1.13 23.50 -7.66
C LEU A 92 0.92 24.98 -7.31
N ALA A 93 1.86 25.60 -6.60
CA ALA A 93 1.82 27.02 -6.27
C ALA A 93 1.82 27.91 -7.52
N ASP A 94 2.72 27.64 -8.46
CA ASP A 94 2.81 28.35 -9.75
C ASP A 94 1.48 28.28 -10.52
N HIS A 95 0.86 27.10 -10.57
CA HIS A 95 -0.40 26.88 -11.28
C HIS A 95 -1.57 27.72 -10.75
N VAL A 96 -1.55 28.06 -9.46
CA VAL A 96 -2.58 28.90 -8.83
C VAL A 96 -2.17 30.37 -8.69
N GLY A 97 -1.02 30.75 -9.27
CA GLY A 97 -0.51 32.12 -9.26
C GLY A 97 0.19 32.54 -7.96
N CYS A 98 0.61 31.58 -7.14
CA CYS A 98 1.37 31.85 -5.93
C CYS A 98 2.88 31.94 -6.20
N ALA A 99 3.56 32.82 -5.46
CA ALA A 99 5.01 32.97 -5.52
C ALA A 99 5.72 31.64 -5.20
N THR A 100 6.82 31.34 -5.88
CA THR A 100 7.59 30.09 -5.70
C THR A 100 9.04 30.30 -5.22
N TYR A 101 9.48 31.56 -5.15
CA TYR A 101 10.85 31.94 -4.79
C TYR A 101 11.08 32.05 -3.28
N ASP A 102 10.01 32.21 -2.49
CA ASP A 102 10.03 32.36 -1.03
C ASP A 102 9.00 31.41 -0.43
N ASN A 103 9.45 30.48 0.42
CA ASN A 103 8.60 29.42 0.96
C ASN A 103 7.51 29.96 1.90
N VAL A 104 7.77 31.03 2.65
CA VAL A 104 6.78 31.65 3.55
C VAL A 104 5.68 32.31 2.74
N LYS A 105 6.05 33.18 1.78
CA LYS A 105 5.09 33.85 0.89
C LYS A 105 4.30 32.87 0.03
N MET A 106 4.94 31.81 -0.43
CA MET A 106 4.29 30.73 -1.18
C MET A 106 3.17 30.11 -0.34
N VAL A 107 3.46 29.75 0.91
CA VAL A 107 2.50 29.08 1.81
C VAL A 107 1.39 30.03 2.26
N GLU A 108 1.70 31.29 2.54
CA GLU A 108 0.69 32.32 2.84
C GLU A 108 -0.30 32.50 1.69
N CYS A 109 0.20 32.59 0.46
CA CYS A 109 -0.65 32.64 -0.73
C CYS A 109 -1.49 31.36 -0.87
N LEU A 110 -0.88 30.18 -0.78
CA LEU A 110 -1.58 28.89 -0.91
C LEU A 110 -2.72 28.73 0.10
N ARG A 111 -2.58 29.25 1.32
CA ARG A 111 -3.64 29.25 2.35
C ARG A 111 -4.84 30.13 1.98
N SER A 112 -4.66 31.12 1.11
CA SER A 112 -5.75 31.96 0.61
C SER A 112 -6.51 31.36 -0.57
N VAL A 113 -5.94 30.32 -1.22
CA VAL A 113 -6.55 29.67 -2.37
C VAL A 113 -7.64 28.71 -1.91
N ASP A 114 -8.77 28.71 -2.62
CA ASP A 114 -9.85 27.76 -2.39
C ASP A 114 -9.36 26.30 -2.46
N ALA A 115 -9.76 25.50 -1.46
CA ALA A 115 -9.30 24.12 -1.33
C ALA A 115 -9.70 23.24 -2.53
N LYS A 116 -10.88 23.46 -3.12
CA LYS A 116 -11.33 22.70 -4.29
C LYS A 116 -10.43 23.02 -5.49
N LYS A 117 -10.08 24.30 -5.70
CA LYS A 117 -9.13 24.71 -6.73
C LYS A 117 -7.77 24.04 -6.56
N LEU A 118 -7.24 23.97 -5.32
CA LEU A 118 -5.99 23.27 -5.04
C LEU A 118 -6.06 21.77 -5.40
N MET A 119 -7.19 21.13 -5.14
CA MET A 119 -7.39 19.70 -5.46
C MET A 119 -7.52 19.43 -6.96
N GLU A 120 -8.12 20.35 -7.72
CA GLU A 120 -8.27 20.23 -9.18
C GLU A 120 -6.92 20.30 -9.91
N VAL A 121 -5.92 20.99 -9.34
CA VAL A 121 -4.57 21.08 -9.92
C VAL A 121 -3.97 19.71 -10.21
N ARG A 122 -4.34 18.66 -9.44
CA ARG A 122 -3.85 17.29 -9.65
C ARG A 122 -4.01 16.80 -11.10
N PHE A 123 -5.07 17.20 -11.78
CA PHE A 123 -5.33 16.76 -13.16
C PHE A 123 -4.31 17.33 -14.15
N SER A 124 -3.72 18.49 -13.86
CA SER A 124 -2.66 19.08 -14.69
C SER A 124 -1.32 18.34 -14.58
N PHE A 125 -1.17 17.43 -13.60
CA PHE A 125 0.02 16.60 -13.45
C PHE A 125 -0.07 15.30 -14.24
N MET A 126 -1.28 14.84 -14.55
CA MET A 126 -1.51 13.59 -15.28
C MET A 126 -0.95 13.69 -16.70
N LYS A 127 -0.16 12.68 -17.10
CA LYS A 127 0.47 12.57 -18.42
C LYS A 127 -0.10 11.41 -19.24
N TRP A 128 -0.48 10.31 -18.59
CA TRP A 128 -1.12 9.17 -19.24
C TRP A 128 -2.19 8.58 -18.35
N ASP A 129 -3.46 8.71 -18.74
CA ASP A 129 -4.62 8.28 -17.94
C ASP A 129 -4.56 8.84 -16.49
N LEU A 130 -4.24 8.02 -15.50
CA LEU A 130 -4.09 8.40 -14.09
C LEU A 130 -2.65 8.61 -13.66
N ASP A 131 -1.66 8.36 -14.52
CA ASP A 131 -0.24 8.44 -14.21
C ASP A 131 0.32 9.86 -14.43
N PRO A 132 1.21 10.36 -13.56
CA PRO A 132 1.73 9.71 -12.36
C PRO A 132 0.65 9.59 -11.28
N TRP A 133 0.50 8.37 -10.75
CA TRP A 133 -0.60 8.02 -9.83
C TRP A 133 -0.54 8.80 -8.51
N MET A 134 0.66 9.06 -7.99
CA MET A 134 0.87 9.78 -6.73
C MET A 134 1.65 11.07 -6.95
N LEU A 135 1.09 12.20 -6.50
CA LEU A 135 1.76 13.51 -6.52
C LEU A 135 2.42 13.85 -5.19
N PHE A 136 1.81 13.40 -4.09
CA PHE A 136 2.28 13.63 -2.75
C PHE A 136 2.17 12.31 -1.99
N ALA A 137 3.27 11.90 -1.37
CA ALA A 137 3.33 10.78 -0.45
C ALA A 137 4.12 11.21 0.80
N PRO A 138 4.12 10.42 1.88
CA PRO A 138 5.00 10.65 3.01
C PRO A 138 6.48 10.79 2.59
N ILE A 139 7.19 11.69 3.28
CA ILE A 139 8.60 12.00 3.04
C ILE A 139 9.39 11.99 4.35
N VAL A 140 10.71 11.87 4.27
CA VAL A 140 11.59 12.18 5.43
C VAL A 140 11.54 13.69 5.69
N GLU A 141 11.19 14.06 6.90
CA GLU A 141 11.11 15.45 7.35
C GLU A 141 12.48 15.99 7.76
N PRO A 142 12.65 17.33 7.77
CA PRO A 142 13.76 17.95 8.49
C PRO A 142 13.81 17.47 9.96
N ASN A 143 15.00 17.44 10.55
CA ASN A 143 15.18 17.04 11.95
C ASN A 143 14.68 18.16 12.89
N ILE A 144 13.37 18.20 13.11
CA ILE A 144 12.67 19.16 13.96
C ILE A 144 11.86 18.45 15.04
N ARG A 145 11.57 19.16 16.14
CA ARG A 145 10.66 18.65 17.17
C ARG A 145 9.28 18.42 16.55
N GLY A 146 8.72 17.22 16.76
CA GLY A 146 7.40 16.87 16.23
C GLY A 146 7.41 16.37 14.78
N ALA A 147 8.58 16.04 14.20
CA ALA A 147 8.66 15.32 12.93
C ALA A 147 7.98 13.94 13.06
N PHE A 148 7.10 13.61 12.11
CA PHE A 148 6.44 12.32 12.05
C PHE A 148 7.40 11.24 11.53
N LEU A 149 8.16 11.54 10.48
CA LEU A 149 9.16 10.64 9.91
C LEU A 149 10.54 11.32 9.90
N PRO A 150 11.32 11.21 10.98
CA PRO A 150 12.58 11.96 11.15
C PRO A 150 13.77 11.39 10.36
N ASP A 151 13.68 10.14 9.91
CA ASP A 151 14.75 9.46 9.16
C ASP A 151 14.14 8.50 8.14
N HIS A 152 14.96 8.03 7.21
CA HIS A 152 14.58 7.05 6.23
C HIS A 152 14.04 5.76 6.91
N PRO A 153 12.89 5.21 6.47
CA PRO A 153 12.25 4.07 7.13
C PRO A 153 13.15 2.87 7.40
N LEU A 154 14.03 2.55 6.45
CA LEU A 154 15.00 1.46 6.58
C LEU A 154 16.02 1.71 7.71
N ASN A 155 16.48 2.94 7.90
CA ASN A 155 17.40 3.28 9.00
C ASN A 155 16.72 3.09 10.35
N ILE A 156 15.46 3.56 10.47
CA ILE A 156 14.66 3.40 11.69
C ILE A 156 14.51 1.93 12.07
N LEU A 157 14.21 1.06 11.08
CA LEU A 157 14.11 -0.39 11.29
C LEU A 157 15.46 -1.00 11.74
N LYS A 158 16.55 -0.70 11.02
CA LYS A 158 17.90 -1.23 11.31
C LYS A 158 18.39 -0.87 12.70
N GLU A 159 18.13 0.36 13.12
CA GLU A 159 18.54 0.88 14.42
C GLU A 159 17.62 0.41 15.56
N GLY A 160 16.56 -0.33 15.25
CA GLY A 160 15.59 -0.81 16.24
C GLY A 160 14.80 0.33 16.89
N LYS A 161 14.68 1.48 16.21
CA LYS A 161 13.96 2.67 16.68
C LYS A 161 12.46 2.61 16.38
N HIS A 162 11.94 1.48 15.89
CA HIS A 162 10.52 1.24 15.60
C HIS A 162 9.76 0.73 16.82
N ALA A 163 8.43 0.84 16.77
CA ALA A 163 7.52 0.29 17.77
C ALA A 163 7.69 -1.24 17.88
N PRO A 164 7.97 -1.77 19.09
CA PRO A 164 8.18 -3.20 19.28
C PRO A 164 6.84 -3.93 19.45
N VAL A 165 6.04 -3.99 18.38
CA VAL A 165 4.74 -4.68 18.37
C VAL A 165 4.67 -5.79 17.30
N PRO A 166 3.85 -6.85 17.50
CA PRO A 166 3.55 -7.84 16.47
C PRO A 166 2.84 -7.21 15.28
N TRP A 167 3.03 -7.79 14.09
CA TRP A 167 2.53 -7.23 12.82
C TRP A 167 1.93 -8.30 11.91
N ILE A 168 0.77 -8.01 11.30
CA ILE A 168 0.25 -8.77 10.14
C ILE A 168 0.50 -7.95 8.89
N ALA A 169 0.96 -8.58 7.81
CA ALA A 169 1.02 -7.99 6.48
C ALA A 169 0.53 -8.99 5.44
N GLY A 170 0.01 -8.51 4.30
CA GLY A 170 -0.37 -9.41 3.22
C GLY A 170 -0.90 -8.71 1.99
N VAL A 171 -1.29 -9.53 1.02
CA VAL A 171 -1.80 -9.10 -0.29
C VAL A 171 -2.94 -10.01 -0.75
N ASN A 172 -3.72 -9.51 -1.70
CA ASN A 172 -4.67 -10.27 -2.49
C ASN A 172 -3.95 -10.95 -3.68
N SER A 173 -4.52 -12.00 -4.25
CA SER A 173 -3.85 -12.75 -5.32
C SER A 173 -3.68 -11.98 -6.63
N GLU A 174 -4.59 -11.05 -6.95
CA GLU A 174 -4.60 -10.27 -8.19
C GLU A 174 -4.74 -8.75 -7.96
N GLU A 175 -3.97 -8.18 -7.02
CA GLU A 175 -3.92 -6.74 -6.70
C GLU A 175 -3.97 -5.79 -7.91
N GLY A 176 -3.22 -6.13 -8.96
CA GLY A 176 -3.08 -5.35 -10.18
C GLY A 176 -4.37 -5.17 -10.98
N ILE A 177 -5.45 -5.90 -10.67
CA ILE A 177 -6.78 -5.69 -11.26
C ILE A 177 -7.22 -4.23 -11.06
N LEU A 178 -6.87 -3.59 -9.93
CA LEU A 178 -7.14 -2.18 -9.68
C LEU A 178 -6.73 -1.29 -10.87
N ARG A 179 -5.54 -1.53 -11.43
CA ARG A 179 -5.02 -0.75 -12.56
C ARG A 179 -5.52 -1.29 -13.89
N VAL A 180 -5.50 -2.61 -14.06
CA VAL A 180 -5.81 -3.26 -15.34
C VAL A 180 -7.26 -3.06 -15.74
N ALA A 181 -8.20 -3.18 -14.80
CA ALA A 181 -9.62 -3.02 -15.12
C ALA A 181 -9.95 -1.61 -15.65
N LEU A 182 -9.31 -0.57 -15.10
CA LEU A 182 -9.44 0.81 -15.59
C LEU A 182 -8.86 1.00 -17.00
N ILE A 183 -7.69 0.40 -17.27
CA ILE A 183 -7.05 0.44 -18.59
C ILE A 183 -7.93 -0.24 -19.64
N TYR A 184 -8.52 -1.41 -19.32
CA TYR A 184 -9.36 -2.15 -20.25
C TYR A 184 -10.76 -1.56 -20.43
N LYS A 185 -11.24 -0.76 -19.48
CA LYS A 185 -12.54 -0.09 -19.58
C LYS A 185 -12.54 1.07 -20.58
N LYS A 186 -11.39 1.71 -20.82
CA LYS A 186 -11.25 2.83 -21.75
C LYS A 186 -10.76 2.34 -23.11
N GLU A 187 -11.40 2.84 -24.17
CA GLU A 187 -10.95 2.57 -25.53
C GLU A 187 -9.49 3.03 -25.73
N ASN A 188 -8.74 2.29 -26.54
CA ASN A 188 -7.36 2.56 -26.95
C ASN A 188 -6.26 2.48 -25.87
N LEU A 189 -6.55 2.56 -24.57
CA LEU A 189 -5.48 2.54 -23.54
C LEU A 189 -4.64 1.25 -23.55
N VAL A 190 -5.25 0.09 -23.84
CA VAL A 190 -4.51 -1.18 -23.99
C VAL A 190 -3.52 -1.09 -25.15
N LYS A 191 -3.95 -0.52 -26.28
CA LYS A 191 -3.13 -0.34 -27.47
C LYS A 191 -2.01 0.67 -27.22
N GLU A 192 -2.32 1.82 -26.62
CA GLU A 192 -1.33 2.82 -26.24
C GLU A 192 -0.28 2.26 -25.27
N LEU A 193 -0.70 1.45 -24.29
CA LEU A 193 0.20 0.77 -23.37
C LEU A 193 1.11 -0.24 -24.09
N ASP A 194 0.59 -0.96 -25.08
CA ASP A 194 1.39 -1.89 -25.86
C ASP A 194 2.45 -1.16 -26.71
N GLU A 195 2.04 -0.10 -27.40
CA GLU A 195 2.87 0.67 -28.35
C GLU A 195 3.90 1.57 -27.63
N ASN A 196 3.52 2.16 -26.50
CA ASN A 196 4.33 3.15 -25.75
C ASN A 196 4.76 2.65 -24.38
N PHE A 197 4.92 1.33 -24.21
CA PHE A 197 5.17 0.68 -22.91
C PHE A 197 6.27 1.35 -22.08
N SER A 198 7.43 1.60 -22.68
CA SER A 198 8.58 2.18 -21.98
C SER A 198 8.32 3.62 -21.52
N GLU A 199 7.61 4.42 -22.31
CA GLU A 199 7.24 5.79 -21.94
C GLU A 199 6.18 5.79 -20.84
N ILE A 200 5.18 4.92 -20.92
CA ILE A 200 4.12 4.86 -19.92
C ILE A 200 4.67 4.36 -18.57
N MET A 201 5.48 3.29 -18.57
CA MET A 201 6.20 2.86 -17.37
C MET A 201 7.08 3.97 -16.81
N SER A 202 7.55 4.91 -17.64
CA SER A 202 8.31 6.06 -17.17
C SER A 202 7.55 7.02 -16.30
N ILE A 203 6.32 7.25 -16.68
CA ILE A 203 5.42 8.14 -16.00
C ILE A 203 5.00 7.47 -14.69
N THR A 204 4.62 6.19 -14.75
CA THR A 204 4.19 5.41 -13.56
C THR A 204 5.29 5.35 -12.49
N PHE A 205 6.55 5.19 -12.89
CA PHE A 205 7.68 5.11 -11.98
C PHE A 205 8.31 6.44 -11.59
N ASN A 206 7.95 7.52 -12.28
CA ASN A 206 8.50 8.87 -12.10
C ASN A 206 10.04 8.93 -12.06
N ASP A 207 10.73 8.15 -12.93
CA ASP A 207 12.19 7.92 -12.88
C ASP A 207 12.87 8.02 -14.26
N GLN A 208 13.03 9.20 -14.84
CA GLN A 208 13.47 9.33 -16.24
C GLN A 208 14.90 8.81 -16.57
N SER A 209 15.70 8.40 -15.57
CA SER A 209 17.15 8.21 -15.74
C SER A 209 17.60 6.85 -16.29
N LYS A 210 16.80 5.78 -16.12
CA LYS A 210 17.19 4.38 -16.48
C LYS A 210 16.06 3.51 -17.05
N ILE A 211 15.04 4.16 -17.58
CA ILE A 211 13.76 3.51 -17.86
C ILE A 211 13.75 2.64 -19.09
N GLN A 212 14.49 2.99 -20.15
CA GLN A 212 14.40 2.23 -21.39
C GLN A 212 14.88 0.78 -21.18
N GLU A 213 16.00 0.62 -20.46
CA GLU A 213 16.50 -0.71 -20.08
C GLU A 213 15.55 -1.39 -19.09
N SER A 214 15.12 -0.69 -18.04
CA SER A 214 14.29 -1.29 -16.99
C SER A 214 12.92 -1.73 -17.50
N SER A 215 12.28 -0.88 -18.30
CA SER A 215 10.95 -1.16 -18.88
C SER A 215 11.04 -2.29 -19.91
N LYS A 216 12.13 -2.36 -20.69
CA LYS A 216 12.35 -3.49 -21.59
C LYS A 216 12.45 -4.81 -20.82
N LEU A 217 13.23 -4.87 -19.74
CA LEU A 217 13.35 -6.07 -18.91
C LEU A 217 12.01 -6.49 -18.30
N ILE A 218 11.21 -5.53 -17.84
CA ILE A 218 9.85 -5.79 -17.33
C ILE A 218 8.97 -6.34 -18.45
N ARG A 219 8.98 -5.72 -19.64
CA ARG A 219 8.20 -6.17 -20.79
C ARG A 219 8.59 -7.59 -21.20
N ASP A 220 9.88 -7.86 -21.34
CA ASP A 220 10.41 -9.16 -21.73
C ASP A 220 10.04 -10.25 -20.70
N PHE A 221 10.08 -9.94 -19.40
CA PHE A 221 9.74 -10.89 -18.34
C PHE A 221 8.25 -11.28 -18.32
N TYR A 222 7.33 -10.32 -18.47
CA TYR A 222 5.89 -10.60 -18.40
C TYR A 222 5.26 -10.95 -19.75
N PHE A 223 5.80 -10.44 -20.86
CA PHE A 223 5.17 -10.58 -22.18
C PHE A 223 6.07 -11.25 -23.22
N GLY A 224 7.39 -11.23 -23.04
CA GLY A 224 8.32 -11.67 -24.08
C GLY A 224 8.02 -10.96 -25.40
N ASN A 225 7.74 -11.74 -26.45
CA ASN A 225 7.38 -11.22 -27.78
C ASN A 225 5.87 -11.04 -27.99
N HIS A 226 5.03 -11.32 -26.98
CA HIS A 226 3.58 -11.20 -27.09
C HIS A 226 3.12 -9.74 -26.92
N LYS A 227 2.07 -9.37 -27.66
CA LYS A 227 1.41 -8.07 -27.49
C LYS A 227 0.61 -8.02 -26.19
N ILE A 228 0.47 -6.83 -25.62
CA ILE A 228 -0.48 -6.55 -24.54
C ILE A 228 -1.89 -6.46 -25.14
N ASN A 229 -2.73 -7.44 -24.84
CA ASN A 229 -4.12 -7.53 -25.30
C ASN A 229 -4.92 -8.48 -24.38
N ASN A 230 -6.18 -8.76 -24.74
CA ASN A 230 -7.06 -9.63 -23.95
C ASN A 230 -6.45 -11.00 -23.60
N ASN A 231 -5.63 -11.59 -24.48
CA ASN A 231 -4.99 -12.90 -24.24
C ASN A 231 -3.85 -12.83 -23.21
N THR A 232 -3.27 -11.64 -23.00
CA THR A 232 -2.17 -11.41 -22.06
C THR A 232 -2.59 -10.54 -20.86
N MET A 233 -3.90 -10.35 -20.66
CA MET A 233 -4.46 -9.56 -19.56
C MET A 233 -3.93 -10.00 -18.18
N PHE A 234 -3.89 -11.31 -17.91
CA PHE A 234 -3.37 -11.83 -16.64
C PHE A 234 -1.87 -11.58 -16.46
N ASN A 235 -1.09 -11.51 -17.54
CA ASN A 235 0.32 -11.13 -17.45
C ASN A 235 0.45 -9.67 -17.02
N LEU A 236 -0.44 -8.80 -17.54
CA LEU A 236 -0.51 -7.40 -17.14
C LEU A 236 -1.00 -7.23 -15.69
N ILE A 237 -2.00 -8.01 -15.26
CA ILE A 237 -2.46 -8.04 -13.86
C ILE A 237 -1.28 -8.42 -12.97
N ASN A 238 -0.59 -9.51 -13.29
CA ASN A 238 0.57 -9.97 -12.54
C ASN A 238 1.67 -8.91 -12.49
N MET A 239 1.96 -8.21 -13.59
CA MET A 239 2.92 -7.12 -13.64
C MET A 239 2.56 -6.01 -12.64
N TYR A 240 1.35 -5.46 -12.74
CA TYR A 240 0.89 -4.40 -11.84
C TYR A 240 0.77 -4.86 -10.39
N SER A 241 0.32 -6.10 -10.11
CA SER A 241 0.28 -6.66 -8.76
C SER A 241 1.65 -6.63 -8.11
N ASN A 242 2.69 -7.11 -8.82
CA ASN A 242 4.02 -7.17 -8.23
C ASN A 242 4.67 -5.79 -8.12
N MET A 243 4.49 -4.96 -9.15
CA MET A 243 5.06 -3.63 -9.22
C MET A 243 4.52 -2.70 -8.14
N LEU A 244 3.20 -2.70 -7.94
CA LEU A 244 2.53 -1.76 -7.05
C LEU A 244 2.40 -2.32 -5.62
N PHE A 245 2.27 -3.64 -5.46
CA PHE A 245 1.87 -4.26 -4.19
C PHE A 245 2.82 -5.35 -3.73
N ASN A 246 2.81 -6.53 -4.36
CA ASN A 246 3.42 -7.76 -3.82
C ASN A 246 4.90 -7.58 -3.48
N TYR A 247 5.68 -6.87 -4.32
CA TYR A 247 7.10 -6.68 -4.05
C TYR A 247 7.35 -5.79 -2.83
N GLY A 248 6.61 -4.69 -2.68
CA GLY A 248 6.71 -3.81 -1.52
C GLY A 248 6.33 -4.53 -0.21
N ILE A 249 5.29 -5.36 -0.24
CA ILE A 249 4.90 -6.17 0.93
C ILE A 249 5.98 -7.23 1.23
N HIS A 250 6.48 -7.92 0.21
CA HIS A 250 7.55 -8.92 0.36
C HIS A 250 8.81 -8.33 1.01
N VAL A 251 9.27 -7.18 0.52
CA VAL A 251 10.40 -6.45 1.11
C VAL A 251 10.10 -6.05 2.55
N ALA A 252 8.91 -5.51 2.81
CA ALA A 252 8.54 -5.06 4.15
C ALA A 252 8.57 -6.20 5.19
N VAL A 253 8.01 -7.37 4.83
CA VAL A 253 8.04 -8.58 5.66
C VAL A 253 9.48 -9.07 5.86
N LYS A 254 10.28 -9.12 4.79
CA LYS A 254 11.70 -9.51 4.87
C LYS A 254 12.51 -8.59 5.81
N MET A 255 12.33 -7.28 5.68
CA MET A 255 13.03 -6.29 6.53
C MET A 255 12.55 -6.34 7.98
N HIS A 256 11.25 -6.54 8.21
CA HIS A 256 10.72 -6.72 9.58
C HIS A 256 11.28 -8.00 10.21
N PHE A 257 11.27 -9.13 9.49
CA PHE A 257 11.85 -10.39 9.96
C PHE A 257 13.34 -10.25 10.31
N LYS A 258 14.11 -9.51 9.50
CA LYS A 258 15.54 -9.31 9.70
C LYS A 258 15.89 -8.42 10.90
N TYR A 259 15.12 -7.34 11.13
CA TYR A 259 15.50 -6.28 12.07
C TYR A 259 14.61 -6.15 13.30
N SER A 260 13.41 -6.71 13.27
CA SER A 260 12.50 -6.69 14.43
C SER A 260 12.65 -7.97 15.25
N LYS A 261 12.48 -7.84 16.57
CA LYS A 261 12.38 -8.99 17.48
C LYS A 261 10.92 -9.48 17.65
N GLN A 262 9.98 -8.79 17.01
CA GLN A 262 8.54 -9.06 17.12
C GLN A 262 8.08 -9.96 15.97
N PRO A 263 7.05 -10.80 16.19
CA PRO A 263 6.56 -11.69 15.15
C PRO A 263 5.88 -10.90 14.02
N VAL A 264 6.14 -11.32 12.79
CA VAL A 264 5.40 -10.90 11.60
C VAL A 264 4.63 -12.08 11.02
N TYR A 265 3.36 -11.86 10.71
CA TYR A 265 2.45 -12.84 10.12
C TYR A 265 2.14 -12.41 8.68
N TYR A 266 2.53 -13.23 7.71
CA TYR A 266 2.33 -12.93 6.29
C TYR A 266 1.09 -13.67 5.75
N TYR A 267 0.22 -13.03 4.97
CA TYR A 267 -0.89 -13.71 4.29
C TYR A 267 -0.96 -13.44 2.79
N LEU A 268 -1.62 -14.38 2.10
CA LEU A 268 -2.17 -14.23 0.76
C LEU A 268 -3.68 -14.45 0.84
N TYR A 269 -4.49 -13.47 0.47
CA TYR A 269 -5.92 -13.65 0.32
C TYR A 269 -6.24 -14.03 -1.13
N SER A 270 -6.95 -15.15 -1.31
CA SER A 270 -7.18 -15.78 -2.62
C SER A 270 -8.62 -16.31 -2.79
N HIS A 271 -9.52 -15.98 -1.86
CA HIS A 271 -10.94 -16.31 -2.00
C HIS A 271 -11.61 -15.38 -3.00
N VAL A 272 -12.10 -15.95 -4.10
CA VAL A 272 -12.86 -15.22 -5.12
C VAL A 272 -14.30 -15.08 -4.63
N GLY A 273 -14.65 -13.88 -4.17
CA GLY A 273 -16.00 -13.55 -3.71
C GLY A 273 -17.02 -13.46 -4.84
N GLN A 274 -18.32 -13.44 -4.49
CA GLN A 274 -19.38 -13.18 -5.48
C GLN A 274 -19.33 -11.77 -6.05
N HIS A 275 -18.79 -10.82 -5.27
CA HIS A 275 -18.63 -9.42 -5.65
C HIS A 275 -17.16 -9.05 -5.57
N SER A 276 -16.74 -8.17 -6.47
CA SER A 276 -15.42 -7.55 -6.46
C SER A 276 -15.59 -6.05 -6.63
N LEU A 277 -14.67 -5.26 -6.05
CA LEU A 277 -14.61 -3.83 -6.32
C LEU A 277 -14.31 -3.55 -7.79
N ALA A 278 -13.68 -4.50 -8.49
CA ALA A 278 -13.49 -4.43 -9.93
C ALA A 278 -14.80 -4.34 -10.72
N ASN A 279 -15.94 -4.78 -10.17
CA ASN A 279 -17.25 -4.58 -10.80
C ASN A 279 -17.65 -3.10 -10.89
N ILE A 280 -17.09 -2.21 -10.06
CA ILE A 280 -17.38 -0.76 -10.10
C ILE A 280 -16.56 -0.07 -11.20
N TYR A 281 -15.24 -0.29 -11.19
CA TYR A 281 -14.32 0.46 -12.05
C TYR A 281 -13.90 -0.29 -13.32
N GLY A 282 -14.15 -1.59 -13.42
CA GLY A 282 -13.90 -2.44 -14.58
C GLY A 282 -15.15 -2.76 -15.40
N ASP A 283 -15.06 -3.85 -16.18
CA ASP A 283 -16.22 -4.50 -16.80
C ASP A 283 -16.88 -5.44 -15.79
N PRO A 284 -18.14 -5.19 -15.37
CA PRO A 284 -18.82 -6.02 -14.39
C PRO A 284 -19.12 -7.45 -14.87
N GLN A 285 -19.04 -7.74 -16.17
CA GLN A 285 -19.23 -9.08 -16.73
C GLN A 285 -17.96 -9.94 -16.69
N LEU A 286 -16.79 -9.33 -16.50
CA LEU A 286 -15.52 -10.04 -16.42
C LEU A 286 -15.23 -10.48 -14.98
N ARG A 287 -14.89 -11.76 -14.82
CA ARG A 287 -14.37 -12.30 -13.56
C ARG A 287 -12.85 -12.25 -13.56
N TYR A 288 -12.30 -11.17 -13.01
CA TYR A 288 -10.87 -10.90 -13.04
C TYR A 288 -10.04 -11.72 -12.05
N GLY A 289 -10.61 -12.14 -10.91
CA GLY A 289 -9.88 -12.75 -9.79
C GLY A 289 -10.15 -12.00 -8.49
N VAL A 290 -9.16 -11.96 -7.60
CA VAL A 290 -9.24 -11.25 -6.31
C VAL A 290 -8.48 -9.93 -6.41
N SER A 291 -9.23 -8.86 -6.62
CA SER A 291 -8.71 -7.51 -6.81
C SER A 291 -8.22 -6.88 -5.51
N HIS A 292 -7.45 -5.80 -5.64
CA HIS A 292 -7.14 -4.91 -4.52
C HIS A 292 -8.40 -4.53 -3.73
N SER A 293 -8.29 -4.61 -2.40
CA SER A 293 -9.35 -4.29 -1.42
C SER A 293 -10.60 -5.19 -1.44
N ASP A 294 -10.62 -6.29 -2.21
CA ASP A 294 -11.77 -7.22 -2.25
C ASP A 294 -12.03 -7.92 -0.91
N GLU A 295 -11.02 -8.12 -0.06
CA GLU A 295 -11.22 -8.70 1.27
C GLU A 295 -12.00 -7.78 2.21
N LEU A 296 -11.99 -6.46 1.95
CA LEU A 296 -12.78 -5.49 2.71
C LEU A 296 -14.28 -5.73 2.57
N LEU A 297 -14.72 -6.27 1.43
CA LEU A 297 -16.13 -6.63 1.18
C LEU A 297 -16.62 -7.71 2.17
N LEU A 298 -15.71 -8.50 2.74
CA LEU A 298 -16.00 -9.54 3.71
C LEU A 298 -15.63 -9.14 5.16
N GLN A 299 -14.84 -8.08 5.37
CA GLN A 299 -14.51 -7.57 6.70
C GLN A 299 -15.50 -6.51 7.20
N PHE A 300 -16.05 -5.68 6.31
CA PHE A 300 -16.94 -4.58 6.67
C PHE A 300 -18.33 -4.74 6.06
N PRO A 301 -19.39 -4.25 6.74
CA PRO A 301 -20.73 -4.22 6.16
C PRO A 301 -20.77 -3.21 5.01
N TYR A 302 -20.45 -3.66 3.80
CA TYR A 302 -20.37 -2.84 2.59
C TYR A 302 -21.76 -2.45 2.02
N SER A 303 -22.83 -2.95 2.64
CA SER A 303 -24.23 -2.67 2.33
C SER A 303 -24.66 -1.22 2.61
N TYR A 304 -23.80 -0.39 3.21
CA TYR A 304 -24.04 1.06 3.37
C TYR A 304 -23.51 1.91 2.20
N GLY A 305 -22.72 1.34 1.28
CA GLY A 305 -22.34 2.00 0.04
C GLY A 305 -23.46 1.93 -1.00
N VAL A 306 -23.77 3.06 -1.68
CA VAL A 306 -24.85 3.16 -2.68
C VAL A 306 -24.78 2.07 -3.75
N GLN A 307 -23.58 1.60 -4.09
CA GLN A 307 -23.31 0.67 -5.20
C GLN A 307 -23.50 -0.82 -4.84
N PHE A 308 -23.48 -1.19 -3.56
CA PHE A 308 -23.64 -2.58 -3.11
C PHE A 308 -24.72 -2.76 -2.04
N ARG A 309 -25.65 -1.80 -1.96
CA ARG A 309 -26.74 -1.79 -0.98
C ARG A 309 -27.58 -3.08 -0.97
N ASN A 310 -27.55 -3.83 -2.06
CA ASN A 310 -28.26 -5.10 -2.25
C ASN A 310 -27.32 -6.30 -2.55
N ALA A 311 -26.01 -6.18 -2.27
CA ALA A 311 -25.08 -7.29 -2.50
C ALA A 311 -25.41 -8.47 -1.56
N VAL A 312 -25.80 -9.59 -2.15
CA VAL A 312 -26.05 -10.84 -1.41
C VAL A 312 -24.76 -11.65 -1.39
N LEU A 313 -24.29 -11.99 -0.19
CA LEU A 313 -23.18 -12.91 0.02
C LEU A 313 -23.69 -14.36 -0.06
N ASP A 314 -22.95 -15.23 -0.74
CA ASP A 314 -23.24 -16.66 -0.72
C ASP A 314 -22.71 -17.32 0.57
N ARG A 315 -22.98 -18.62 0.77
CA ARG A 315 -22.52 -19.35 1.95
C ARG A 315 -20.99 -19.38 2.09
N ARG A 316 -20.24 -19.33 0.99
CA ARG A 316 -18.77 -19.35 1.03
C ARG A 316 -18.24 -17.97 1.41
N ASP A 317 -18.82 -16.91 0.88
CA ASP A 317 -18.48 -15.54 1.25
C ASP A 317 -18.74 -15.28 2.74
N LEU A 318 -19.88 -15.75 3.27
CA LEU A 318 -20.17 -15.69 4.70
C LEU A 318 -19.13 -16.45 5.54
N HIS A 319 -18.73 -17.64 5.08
CA HIS A 319 -17.67 -18.40 5.75
C HIS A 319 -16.34 -17.63 5.79
N TYR A 320 -15.88 -17.07 4.67
CA TYR A 320 -14.63 -16.29 4.67
C TYR A 320 -14.75 -14.96 5.40
N SER A 321 -15.93 -14.34 5.43
CA SER A 321 -16.21 -13.14 6.25
C SER A 321 -16.02 -13.43 7.74
N GLU A 322 -16.64 -14.50 8.24
CA GLU A 322 -16.44 -14.93 9.63
C GLU A 322 -14.97 -15.29 9.90
N LEU A 323 -14.27 -15.87 8.92
CA LEU A 323 -12.89 -16.34 9.07
C LEU A 323 -11.93 -15.17 9.23
N LEU A 324 -12.02 -14.20 8.31
CA LEU A 324 -11.24 -12.97 8.34
C LEU A 324 -11.48 -12.20 9.63
N ASN A 325 -12.75 -11.97 9.99
CA ASN A 325 -13.11 -11.24 11.20
C ASN A 325 -12.60 -11.94 12.47
N LYS A 326 -12.68 -13.27 12.52
CA LYS A 326 -12.15 -14.04 13.64
C LYS A 326 -10.63 -13.95 13.75
N MET A 327 -9.89 -14.04 12.64
CA MET A 327 -8.43 -13.93 12.66
C MET A 327 -7.97 -12.52 13.06
N TRP A 328 -8.57 -11.47 12.49
CA TRP A 328 -8.24 -10.08 12.81
C TRP A 328 -8.56 -9.74 14.27
N THR A 329 -9.73 -10.14 14.76
CA THR A 329 -10.11 -9.86 16.15
C THR A 329 -9.34 -10.71 17.15
N SER A 330 -8.92 -11.93 16.78
CA SER A 330 -8.02 -12.74 17.62
C SER A 330 -6.65 -12.08 17.72
N PHE A 331 -6.10 -11.61 16.60
CA PHE A 331 -4.85 -10.87 16.60
C PHE A 331 -4.94 -9.59 17.45
N ALA A 332 -6.05 -8.84 17.36
CA ALA A 332 -6.26 -7.67 18.20
C ALA A 332 -6.33 -8.00 19.70
N LYS A 333 -6.87 -9.17 20.06
CA LYS A 333 -6.99 -9.61 21.46
C LYS A 333 -5.68 -10.16 22.02
N THR A 334 -4.90 -10.89 21.23
CA THR A 334 -3.82 -11.75 21.73
C THR A 334 -2.48 -11.57 21.02
N GLY A 335 -2.39 -10.76 19.97
CA GLY A 335 -1.19 -10.65 19.12
C GLY A 335 -0.93 -11.88 18.25
N ASN A 336 -1.87 -12.83 18.18
CA ASN A 336 -1.79 -14.05 17.37
C ASN A 336 -3.11 -14.21 16.58
N PRO A 337 -3.09 -14.35 15.25
CA PRO A 337 -4.31 -14.45 14.45
C PRO A 337 -5.07 -15.77 14.65
N THR A 338 -4.41 -16.83 15.09
CA THR A 338 -5.02 -18.16 15.31
C THR A 338 -4.51 -18.78 16.62
N PRO A 339 -4.87 -18.23 17.79
CA PRO A 339 -4.37 -18.70 19.08
C PRO A 339 -4.86 -20.11 19.43
N ALA A 340 -5.99 -20.52 18.86
CA ALA A 340 -6.55 -21.87 18.93
C ALA A 340 -7.13 -22.27 17.57
N THR A 341 -7.14 -23.57 17.28
CA THR A 341 -7.83 -24.14 16.12
C THR A 341 -9.20 -24.67 16.53
N ASP A 342 -10.12 -24.71 15.58
CA ASP A 342 -11.45 -25.31 15.74
C ASP A 342 -12.04 -25.72 14.37
N SER A 343 -13.35 -25.99 14.32
CA SER A 343 -14.04 -26.35 13.08
C SER A 343 -13.98 -25.26 12.02
N PHE A 344 -13.62 -24.04 12.38
CA PHE A 344 -13.60 -22.86 11.52
C PHE A 344 -12.19 -22.43 11.15
N VAL A 345 -11.28 -22.40 12.13
CA VAL A 345 -9.84 -22.17 11.92
C VAL A 345 -9.13 -23.52 12.05
N SER A 346 -9.05 -24.25 10.94
CA SER A 346 -8.58 -25.65 10.95
C SER A 346 -7.06 -25.78 10.99
N THR A 347 -6.32 -24.73 10.63
CA THR A 347 -4.84 -24.72 10.61
C THR A 347 -4.31 -23.51 11.36
N LYS A 348 -3.19 -23.69 12.05
CA LYS A 348 -2.52 -22.59 12.77
C LYS A 348 -1.74 -21.72 11.79
N TRP A 349 -1.95 -20.41 11.85
CA TRP A 349 -1.15 -19.40 11.17
C TRP A 349 0.07 -19.08 12.01
N GLU A 350 1.20 -19.69 11.64
CA GLU A 350 2.49 -19.43 12.27
C GLU A 350 3.13 -18.14 11.73
N PRO A 351 3.90 -17.40 12.55
CA PRO A 351 4.66 -16.25 12.07
C PRO A 351 5.78 -16.68 11.11
N VAL A 352 6.35 -15.72 10.39
CA VAL A 352 7.56 -15.92 9.61
C VAL A 352 8.70 -16.28 10.55
N THR A 353 9.39 -17.39 10.25
CA THR A 353 10.53 -17.89 11.05
C THR A 353 11.77 -18.15 10.21
N THR A 354 11.65 -18.16 8.88
CA THR A 354 12.78 -18.38 7.98
C THR A 354 12.82 -17.37 6.83
N GLU A 355 13.97 -17.31 6.15
CA GLU A 355 14.16 -16.55 4.91
C GLU A 355 13.25 -17.00 3.75
N SER A 356 12.53 -18.12 3.90
CA SER A 356 11.50 -18.53 2.92
C SER A 356 10.20 -17.74 3.06
N LEU A 357 10.07 -16.89 4.08
CA LEU A 357 8.89 -16.06 4.39
C LEU A 357 7.59 -16.88 4.36
N GLU A 358 7.37 -17.69 5.39
CA GLU A 358 6.13 -18.45 5.55
C GLU A 358 4.92 -17.53 5.47
N TYR A 359 3.90 -17.93 4.71
CA TYR A 359 2.65 -17.18 4.58
C TYR A 359 1.44 -18.09 4.74
N TYR A 360 0.33 -17.49 5.12
CA TYR A 360 -0.95 -18.15 5.29
C TYR A 360 -1.88 -17.79 4.14
N ASN A 361 -2.30 -18.79 3.38
CA ASN A 361 -3.22 -18.61 2.28
C ASN A 361 -4.66 -18.67 2.78
N ILE A 362 -5.43 -17.61 2.51
CA ILE A 362 -6.83 -17.43 2.89
C ILE A 362 -7.67 -17.45 1.60
N GLY A 363 -7.96 -18.66 1.10
CA GLY A 363 -8.75 -18.88 -0.12
C GLY A 363 -8.46 -20.24 -0.76
N ALA A 364 -9.42 -20.85 -1.46
CA ALA A 364 -9.27 -22.21 -2.02
C ALA A 364 -8.73 -23.28 -1.02
N GLY A 365 -9.06 -23.13 0.27
CA GLY A 365 -8.55 -23.94 1.37
C GLY A 365 -7.45 -23.24 2.17
N VAL A 366 -7.64 -23.19 3.49
CA VAL A 366 -6.77 -22.44 4.39
C VAL A 366 -5.53 -23.26 4.76
N HIS A 367 -4.34 -22.77 4.39
CA HIS A 367 -3.10 -23.51 4.61
C HIS A 367 -1.89 -22.57 4.70
N SER A 368 -0.85 -23.05 5.38
CA SER A 368 0.47 -22.40 5.39
C SER A 368 1.31 -22.88 4.21
N SER A 369 2.07 -21.96 3.62
CA SER A 369 3.04 -22.24 2.56
C SER A 369 4.23 -21.29 2.70
N LYS A 370 5.15 -21.31 1.74
CA LYS A 370 6.36 -20.48 1.75
C LYS A 370 6.75 -20.05 0.35
N ASN A 371 7.68 -19.11 0.23
CA ASN A 371 8.22 -18.62 -1.04
C ASN A 371 7.15 -18.00 -1.96
N LEU A 372 6.25 -17.20 -1.38
CA LEU A 372 5.16 -16.54 -2.12
C LEU A 372 5.72 -15.78 -3.33
N TYR A 373 5.32 -16.22 -4.53
CA TYR A 373 5.71 -15.64 -5.82
C TYR A 373 7.23 -15.51 -6.04
N SER A 374 8.03 -16.41 -5.47
CA SER A 374 9.50 -16.32 -5.43
C SER A 374 10.19 -15.99 -6.75
N ALA A 375 9.78 -16.55 -7.89
CA ALA A 375 10.36 -16.24 -9.20
C ALA A 375 10.16 -14.75 -9.57
N ARG A 376 8.98 -14.19 -9.26
CA ARG A 376 8.64 -12.78 -9.51
C ARG A 376 9.38 -11.88 -8.53
N MET A 377 9.45 -12.25 -7.25
CA MET A 377 10.18 -11.47 -6.24
C MET A 377 11.68 -11.37 -6.57
N LYS A 378 12.31 -12.48 -6.99
CA LYS A 378 13.71 -12.50 -7.46
C LYS A 378 13.96 -11.61 -8.69
N PHE A 379 12.98 -11.52 -9.58
CA PHE A 379 13.06 -10.60 -10.71
C PHE A 379 13.06 -9.15 -10.22
N TRP A 380 12.13 -8.79 -9.33
CA TRP A 380 12.04 -7.42 -8.80
C TRP A 380 13.22 -7.02 -7.91
N ASP A 381 13.85 -7.94 -7.19
CA ASP A 381 15.10 -7.69 -6.48
C ASP A 381 16.19 -7.16 -7.42
N LYS A 382 16.38 -7.81 -8.58
CA LYS A 382 17.33 -7.37 -9.61
C LYS A 382 16.95 -6.01 -10.17
N MET A 383 15.66 -5.80 -10.45
CA MET A 383 15.16 -4.51 -10.96
C MET A 383 15.44 -3.36 -9.98
N ASN A 384 15.23 -3.60 -8.69
CA ASN A 384 15.39 -2.58 -7.66
C ASN A 384 16.86 -2.17 -7.46
N GLN A 385 17.79 -3.15 -7.51
CA GLN A 385 19.24 -2.89 -7.51
C GLN A 385 19.68 -2.00 -8.69
N MET A 386 19.14 -2.25 -9.89
CA MET A 386 19.48 -1.47 -11.09
C MET A 386 19.02 -0.01 -11.01
N ARG A 387 17.83 0.21 -10.42
CA ARG A 387 17.18 1.53 -10.30
C ARG A 387 17.68 2.37 -9.12
N LYS A 388 18.57 1.84 -8.27
CA LYS A 388 19.07 2.51 -7.04
C LYS A 388 17.95 2.93 -6.09
N ILE A 389 16.80 2.24 -6.11
CA ILE A 389 15.68 2.57 -5.22
C ILE A 389 15.93 1.91 -3.87
N ILE A 390 16.14 2.75 -2.84
CA ILE A 390 16.06 2.52 -1.38
C ILE A 390 16.94 1.41 -0.75
N LEU A 391 17.34 0.35 -1.46
CA LEU A 391 17.82 -0.91 -0.84
C LEU A 391 19.21 -1.34 -1.32
N ARG A 392 20.04 -0.42 -1.82
CA ARG A 392 21.28 -0.74 -2.56
C ARG A 392 22.28 -1.61 -1.79
N ASP A 393 22.22 -1.60 -0.46
CA ASP A 393 23.23 -2.22 0.39
C ASP A 393 22.80 -3.58 1.00
N GLU A 394 21.60 -4.11 0.71
CA GLU A 394 21.06 -5.29 1.43
C GLU A 394 20.24 -6.31 0.63
N LEU A 395 20.05 -6.07 -0.67
CA LEU A 395 19.55 -7.06 -1.63
C LEU A 395 20.70 -7.52 -2.50
#